data_AF-A0A949MRM0-F1
#
_entry.id   AF-A0A949MRM0-F1
#
_cell.length_a   1.000
_cell.length_b   1.000
_cell.length_c   1.000
_cell.angle_alpha   90.00
_cell.angle_beta   90.00
_cell.angle_gamma   90.00
#
_symmetry.space_group_name_H-M   'P 1'
#
loop_
_entity.id
_entity.type
_entity.pdbx_description
1 polymer ?
#
loop_
_entity_poly.entity_id
_entity_poly.type
_entity_poly.pdbx_seq_one_letter_code
_entity_poly.pdbx_strand_id
1 'polypeptide(L)'
;MMKRKTILPGRCTVLIVINLFAVLALAGAAAAQSPAGLGAANHLPIVPTDVTNMSLFVGSPLGPVNMPKLNPGNVIKRLKADDFPSVAPAASDDGIIVKADSCCDFARPEPGNIDLSSGRLFVSVRKPARLAFINTPHAIVAVYADAEVLVTFRDGVLKVVNLSGIAERVKVKIHHASVTATINGTSYGEARTEGIVMAVKLGHELSASDRPLSAADLRPADGCPRRRAALFENDCLAVSEFSLEGALNQCELLKQLNNQPRGSREKKIFGDLAKMASVLNYFNGQGGFDGQGRGN
;
A
#
# COMPACT_ATOMS: atom_id res chain seq x y z
N MET A 1 -17.38 -17.99 47.36
CA MET A 1 -16.06 -17.34 47.24
C MET A 1 -15.25 -18.02 46.15
N MET A 2 -15.03 -17.36 45.02
CA MET A 2 -13.93 -17.66 44.07
C MET A 2 -13.81 -16.46 43.14
N LYS A 3 -12.76 -15.66 43.34
CA LYS A 3 -12.43 -14.47 42.53
C LYS A 3 -11.76 -14.93 41.23
N ARG A 4 -12.36 -14.67 40.07
CA ARG A 4 -11.67 -14.76 38.77
C ARG A 4 -10.91 -13.47 38.51
N LYS A 5 -9.61 -13.62 38.26
CA LYS A 5 -8.65 -12.56 37.97
C LYS A 5 -8.74 -12.27 36.46
N THR A 6 -9.26 -11.09 36.11
CA THR A 6 -9.34 -10.61 34.72
C THR A 6 -7.94 -10.18 34.29
N ILE A 7 -7.38 -10.84 33.28
CA ILE A 7 -6.13 -10.43 32.61
C ILE A 7 -6.53 -9.53 31.45
N LEU A 8 -6.17 -8.24 31.55
CA LEU A 8 -6.32 -7.26 30.47
C LEU A 8 -5.18 -7.47 29.45
N PRO A 9 -5.44 -7.48 28.13
CA PRO A 9 -4.39 -7.50 27.12
C PRO A 9 -3.68 -6.14 27.04
N GLY A 10 -2.35 -6.20 26.98
CA GLY A 10 -1.45 -5.06 27.04
C GLY A 10 -1.65 -4.05 25.91
N ARG A 11 -1.71 -2.78 26.28
CA ARG A 11 -1.61 -1.64 25.36
C ARG A 11 -0.13 -1.39 25.08
N CYS A 12 0.29 -1.51 23.82
CA CYS A 12 1.55 -0.92 23.37
C CYS A 12 1.36 0.60 23.30
N THR A 13 1.97 1.30 24.26
CA THR A 13 2.06 2.77 24.27
C THR A 13 3.44 3.15 23.72
N VAL A 14 3.48 3.73 22.52
CA VAL A 14 4.71 4.32 21.97
C VAL A 14 4.79 5.76 22.45
N LEU A 15 5.77 6.05 23.32
CA LEU A 15 6.04 7.37 23.85
C LEU A 15 7.09 8.04 22.96
N ILE A 16 6.72 9.08 22.20
CA ILE A 16 7.67 9.91 21.45
C ILE A 16 7.92 11.18 22.27
N VAL A 17 9.15 11.30 22.80
CA VAL A 17 9.65 12.52 23.44
C VAL A 17 10.38 13.33 22.37
N ILE A 18 9.78 14.45 21.93
CA ILE A 18 10.48 15.42 21.08
C ILE A 18 11.12 16.46 22.00
N ASN A 19 12.44 16.46 22.08
CA ASN A 19 13.22 17.46 22.80
C ASN A 19 13.46 18.66 21.87
N LEU A 20 12.93 19.82 22.24
CA LEU A 20 13.03 21.07 21.49
C LEU A 20 13.97 22.02 22.26
N PHE A 21 15.25 22.17 21.88
CA PHE A 21 16.08 23.32 22.28
C PHE A 21 17.34 23.50 21.39
N ALA A 22 17.72 24.78 21.23
CA ALA A 22 18.82 25.40 20.45
C ALA A 22 18.46 25.76 18.99
N VAL A 23 18.12 27.00 18.57
CA VAL A 23 18.56 28.40 18.82
C VAL A 23 19.91 28.79 18.17
N LEU A 24 19.76 29.45 17.01
CA LEU A 24 20.41 30.67 16.49
C LEU A 24 21.93 30.74 16.14
N ALA A 25 22.13 31.37 14.97
CA ALA A 25 23.21 32.28 14.55
C ALA A 25 24.49 31.71 13.91
N LEU A 26 24.63 31.93 12.59
CA LEU A 26 25.69 32.80 12.05
C LEU A 26 25.36 33.27 10.62
N ALA A 27 25.40 34.58 10.42
CA ALA A 27 25.35 35.27 9.12
C ALA A 27 26.67 36.04 8.91
N GLY A 28 27.08 36.19 7.64
CA GLY A 28 28.20 37.04 7.20
C GLY A 28 29.13 36.29 6.22
N ALA A 29 28.93 36.36 4.92
CA ALA A 29 29.30 37.44 3.97
C ALA A 29 30.74 37.32 3.43
N ALA A 30 30.89 37.10 2.11
CA ALA A 30 31.59 37.99 1.16
C ALA A 30 32.27 37.28 -0.04
N ALA A 31 31.91 37.77 -1.23
CA ALA A 31 32.74 38.11 -2.40
C ALA A 31 33.60 37.05 -3.13
N ALA A 32 33.10 36.69 -4.32
CA ALA A 32 33.73 36.73 -5.66
C ALA A 32 35.26 36.56 -5.82
N GLN A 33 35.65 35.63 -6.69
CA GLN A 33 36.49 35.90 -7.88
C GLN A 33 36.54 34.68 -8.82
N SER A 34 36.34 34.93 -10.11
CA SER A 34 36.62 34.02 -11.22
C SER A 34 37.99 34.38 -11.80
N PRO A 35 38.73 33.41 -12.38
CA PRO A 35 39.27 33.70 -13.71
C PRO A 35 39.16 32.51 -14.68
N ALA A 36 39.03 32.88 -15.95
CA ALA A 36 39.02 32.02 -17.13
C ALA A 36 40.39 31.38 -17.41
N GLY A 37 40.40 30.20 -18.06
CA GLY A 37 41.60 29.62 -18.66
C GLY A 37 41.36 28.24 -19.29
N LEU A 38 41.63 28.12 -20.58
CA LEU A 38 41.35 27.01 -21.49
C LEU A 38 42.02 25.67 -21.14
N GLY A 39 41.35 24.56 -21.48
CA GLY A 39 41.97 23.24 -21.66
C GLY A 39 40.96 22.22 -22.20
N ALA A 40 41.04 21.93 -23.50
CA ALA A 40 40.21 20.94 -24.17
C ALA A 40 40.62 19.52 -23.74
N ALA A 41 39.67 18.77 -23.18
CA ALA A 41 39.73 17.31 -23.10
C ALA A 41 38.34 16.76 -23.45
N ASN A 42 38.32 15.82 -24.39
CA ASN A 42 37.15 15.08 -24.85
C ASN A 42 36.31 14.57 -23.65
N HIS A 43 35.18 15.22 -23.41
CA HIS A 43 34.12 14.66 -22.57
C HIS A 43 32.92 14.38 -23.46
N LEU A 44 32.56 13.10 -23.53
CA LEU A 44 31.27 12.59 -23.95
C LEU A 44 30.16 13.54 -23.50
N PRO A 45 29.07 13.76 -24.27
CA PRO A 45 27.95 14.55 -23.78
C PRO A 45 27.46 13.91 -22.48
N ILE A 46 27.75 14.57 -21.36
CA ILE A 46 27.17 14.24 -20.06
C ILE A 46 25.70 14.59 -20.21
N VAL A 47 24.91 13.60 -20.64
CA VAL A 47 23.48 13.62 -20.44
C VAL A 47 23.29 13.70 -18.93
N PRO A 48 22.64 14.75 -18.39
CA PRO A 48 22.36 14.79 -16.97
C PRO A 48 21.52 13.55 -16.63
N THR A 49 22.13 12.62 -15.91
CA THR A 49 21.47 11.46 -15.33
C THR A 49 20.69 11.92 -14.11
N ASP A 50 19.70 12.78 -14.33
CA ASP A 50 18.75 13.13 -13.29
C ASP A 50 17.41 13.61 -13.88
N VAL A 51 16.50 12.65 -14.11
CA VAL A 51 15.07 12.92 -14.34
C VAL A 51 14.28 12.74 -13.04
N THR A 52 14.80 13.22 -11.91
CA THR A 52 14.02 13.38 -10.66
C THR A 52 13.75 14.84 -10.29
N ASN A 53 13.78 15.76 -11.25
CA ASN A 53 13.23 17.11 -11.07
C ASN A 53 11.83 17.23 -11.67
N MET A 54 10.82 17.04 -10.82
CA MET A 54 9.42 17.40 -11.13
C MET A 54 9.25 18.93 -11.37
N SER A 55 10.31 19.71 -11.11
CA SER A 55 10.41 21.14 -11.40
C SER A 55 10.79 21.47 -12.86
N LEU A 56 11.30 20.52 -13.67
CA LEU A 56 11.56 20.74 -15.10
C LEU A 56 10.30 20.69 -15.98
N PHE A 57 9.15 20.28 -15.42
CA PHE A 57 7.84 20.40 -16.07
C PHE A 57 7.16 21.76 -15.83
N VAL A 58 7.77 22.64 -15.03
CA VAL A 58 7.26 24.00 -14.77
C VAL A 58 8.15 24.99 -15.55
N GLY A 59 8.00 25.04 -16.87
CA GLY A 59 8.69 26.07 -17.68
C GLY A 59 9.06 25.70 -19.11
N SER A 60 8.80 24.48 -19.57
CA SER A 60 8.98 24.13 -20.99
C SER A 60 7.80 24.69 -21.84
N PRO A 61 8.03 25.23 -23.05
CA PRO A 61 6.96 25.75 -23.92
C PRO A 61 6.05 24.65 -24.49
N LEU A 62 6.34 23.38 -24.22
CA LEU A 62 5.43 22.27 -24.42
C LEU A 62 4.62 22.11 -23.13
N GLY A 63 3.41 22.67 -23.14
CA GLY A 63 2.57 22.86 -21.96
C GLY A 63 2.43 21.62 -21.06
N PRO A 64 2.06 21.82 -19.78
CA PRO A 64 1.90 20.73 -18.84
C PRO A 64 0.93 19.71 -19.43
N VAL A 65 1.39 18.49 -19.66
CA VAL A 65 0.51 17.36 -19.93
C VAL A 65 -0.38 17.25 -18.70
N ASN A 66 -1.58 17.79 -18.81
CA ASN A 66 -2.57 17.84 -17.74
C ASN A 66 -3.10 16.43 -17.54
N MET A 67 -2.28 15.54 -16.96
CA MET A 67 -2.73 14.22 -16.56
C MET A 67 -3.75 14.43 -15.44
N PRO A 68 -4.99 13.94 -15.60
CA PRO A 68 -6.02 14.12 -14.57
C PRO A 68 -5.52 13.54 -13.25
N LYS A 69 -5.57 14.36 -12.19
CA LYS A 69 -5.23 13.94 -10.84
C LYS A 69 -6.23 12.87 -10.38
N LEU A 70 -5.72 11.83 -9.70
CA LEU A 70 -6.57 10.82 -9.09
C LEU A 70 -7.38 11.46 -7.97
N ASN A 71 -8.71 11.40 -8.05
CA ASN A 71 -9.58 11.82 -6.95
C ASN A 71 -9.87 10.59 -6.06
N PRO A 72 -9.42 10.55 -4.79
CA PRO A 72 -9.68 9.44 -3.89
C PRO A 72 -11.15 9.05 -3.79
N GLY A 73 -12.07 10.02 -3.85
CA GLY A 73 -13.51 9.77 -3.76
C GLY A 73 -14.11 8.95 -4.92
N ASN A 74 -13.42 8.86 -6.06
CA ASN A 74 -13.85 8.07 -7.22
C ASN A 74 -13.28 6.63 -7.20
N VAL A 75 -12.34 6.38 -6.29
CA VAL A 75 -11.54 5.15 -6.22
C VAL A 75 -11.86 4.35 -4.98
N ILE A 76 -12.11 5.05 -3.88
CA ILE A 76 -12.52 4.45 -2.63
C ILE A 76 -13.97 4.81 -2.36
N LYS A 77 -14.74 3.79 -2.05
CA LYS A 77 -16.07 3.95 -1.47
C LYS A 77 -15.97 3.76 0.04
N ARG A 78 -16.20 4.81 0.82
CA ARG A 78 -16.40 4.68 2.27
C ARG A 78 -17.71 3.94 2.52
N LEU A 79 -17.65 2.98 3.43
CA LEU A 79 -18.79 2.15 3.80
C LEU A 79 -19.15 2.42 5.27
N LYS A 80 -20.37 2.05 5.65
CA LYS A 80 -20.77 2.07 7.06
C LYS A 80 -20.04 0.97 7.80
N ALA A 81 -19.86 1.13 9.12
CA ALA A 81 -19.23 0.09 9.95
C ALA A 81 -19.94 -1.26 9.81
N ASP A 82 -21.28 -1.25 9.72
CA ASP A 82 -22.13 -2.43 9.57
C ASP A 82 -21.99 -3.12 8.20
N ASP A 83 -21.44 -2.44 7.19
CA ASP A 83 -21.18 -3.03 5.88
C ASP A 83 -19.92 -3.92 5.88
N PHE A 84 -19.11 -3.86 6.95
CA PHE A 84 -17.98 -4.76 7.13
C PHE A 84 -18.49 -6.11 7.66
N PRO A 85 -18.09 -7.25 7.06
CA PRO A 85 -18.61 -8.53 7.47
C PRO A 85 -18.23 -8.83 8.93
N SER A 86 -19.23 -9.20 9.72
CA SER A 86 -19.03 -9.84 11.00
C SER A 86 -18.90 -11.36 10.77
N VAL A 87 -17.99 -12.00 11.52
CA VAL A 87 -17.77 -13.46 11.57
C VAL A 87 -16.94 -14.04 10.41
N ALA A 88 -15.83 -14.71 10.77
CA ALA A 88 -15.12 -15.63 9.88
C ALA A 88 -16.01 -16.88 9.68
N PRO A 89 -16.34 -17.26 8.44
CA PRO A 89 -17.17 -18.44 8.20
C PRO A 89 -16.48 -19.69 8.75
N ALA A 90 -17.31 -20.63 9.23
CA ALA A 90 -16.88 -21.88 9.85
C ALA A 90 -15.77 -22.59 9.06
N ALA A 91 -14.64 -22.83 9.76
CA ALA A 91 -13.54 -23.81 9.65
C ALA A 91 -13.21 -24.59 8.36
N SER A 92 -13.89 -24.38 7.23
CA SER A 92 -13.55 -25.08 5.99
C SER A 92 -12.52 -24.28 5.22
N ASP A 93 -11.31 -24.84 5.17
CA ASP A 93 -10.19 -24.37 4.36
C ASP A 93 -10.42 -24.52 2.85
N ASP A 94 -11.48 -25.23 2.45
CA ASP A 94 -11.65 -25.59 1.05
C ASP A 94 -11.97 -24.36 0.20
N GLY A 95 -10.94 -23.86 -0.47
CA GLY A 95 -11.02 -22.77 -1.43
C GLY A 95 -10.24 -21.50 -1.05
N ILE A 96 -9.64 -21.40 0.13
CA ILE A 96 -8.75 -20.27 0.46
C ILE A 96 -7.31 -20.64 0.10
N ILE A 97 -6.73 -19.90 -0.85
CA ILE A 97 -5.36 -20.09 -1.30
C ILE A 97 -4.52 -18.92 -0.79
N VAL A 98 -3.50 -19.23 0.00
CA VAL A 98 -2.54 -18.27 0.53
C VAL A 98 -1.16 -18.59 -0.03
N LYS A 99 -0.49 -17.61 -0.62
CA LYS A 99 0.91 -17.68 -1.06
C LYS A 99 1.66 -16.54 -0.39
N ALA A 100 2.82 -16.83 0.17
CA ALA A 100 3.61 -15.90 0.95
C ALA A 100 5.01 -15.78 0.38
N ASP A 101 5.60 -14.59 0.50
CA ASP A 101 7.02 -14.40 0.21
C ASP A 101 7.89 -15.15 1.24
N SER A 102 9.14 -15.43 0.89
CA SER A 102 10.11 -16.11 1.75
C SER A 102 10.40 -15.37 3.06
N CYS A 103 10.26 -14.04 3.10
CA CYS A 103 10.45 -13.22 4.29
C CYS A 103 9.14 -12.82 4.99
N CYS A 104 8.03 -13.47 4.65
CA CYS A 104 6.73 -13.17 5.23
C CYS A 104 6.56 -13.84 6.60
N ASP A 105 6.23 -13.04 7.60
CA ASP A 105 5.85 -13.49 8.93
C ASP A 105 4.32 -13.40 9.07
N PHE A 106 3.69 -14.57 9.03
CA PHE A 106 2.24 -14.69 9.19
C PHE A 106 1.87 -15.96 9.94
N ALA A 107 0.78 -15.87 10.71
CA ALA A 107 0.12 -16.99 11.34
C ALA A 107 -1.25 -17.22 10.72
N ARG A 108 -1.74 -18.45 10.80
CA ARG A 108 -3.08 -18.81 10.33
C ARG A 108 -3.83 -19.50 11.47
N PRO A 109 -4.36 -18.74 12.46
CA PRO A 109 -5.05 -19.32 13.61
C PRO A 109 -6.28 -20.13 13.19
N GLU A 110 -6.96 -19.70 12.13
CA GLU A 110 -8.10 -20.41 11.53
C GLU A 110 -7.98 -20.41 10.00
N PRO A 111 -8.58 -21.39 9.31
CA PRO A 111 -8.72 -21.41 7.86
C PRO A 111 -9.07 -20.06 7.22
N GLY A 112 -10.11 -19.41 7.73
CA GLY A 112 -10.60 -18.13 7.24
C GLY A 112 -9.87 -16.91 7.79
N ASN A 113 -8.86 -17.07 8.64
CA ASN A 113 -8.26 -15.97 9.38
C ASN A 113 -6.73 -16.02 9.31
N ILE A 114 -6.13 -14.96 8.78
CA ILE A 114 -4.71 -14.86 8.50
C ILE A 114 -4.16 -13.65 9.25
N ASP A 115 -3.25 -13.86 10.19
CA ASP A 115 -2.60 -12.79 10.91
C ASP A 115 -1.25 -12.48 10.23
N LEU A 116 -1.17 -11.34 9.55
CA LEU A 116 0.03 -10.88 8.86
C LEU A 116 0.77 -9.86 9.74
N SER A 117 1.92 -10.27 10.26
CA SER A 117 2.78 -9.45 11.12
C SER A 117 3.80 -8.65 10.33
N SER A 118 4.35 -9.21 9.26
CA SER A 118 5.24 -8.52 8.32
C SER A 118 5.37 -9.29 7.01
N GLY A 119 5.66 -8.59 5.91
CA GLY A 119 5.91 -9.20 4.61
C GLY A 119 4.76 -9.02 3.64
N ARG A 120 4.53 -10.02 2.79
CA ARG A 120 3.59 -9.94 1.68
C ARG A 120 2.90 -11.27 1.41
N LEU A 121 1.60 -11.21 1.19
CA LEU A 121 0.70 -12.32 0.92
C LEU A 121 -0.10 -12.08 -0.35
N PHE A 122 -0.23 -13.12 -1.15
CA PHE A 122 -1.29 -13.25 -2.13
C PHE A 122 -2.38 -14.16 -1.54
N VAL A 123 -3.62 -13.67 -1.54
CA VAL A 123 -4.77 -14.43 -1.05
C VAL A 123 -5.84 -14.47 -2.14
N SER A 124 -6.30 -15.68 -2.48
CA SER A 124 -7.44 -15.92 -3.36
C SER A 124 -8.48 -16.73 -2.61
N VAL A 125 -9.74 -16.28 -2.63
CA VAL A 125 -10.86 -16.99 -2.00
C VAL A 125 -11.76 -17.55 -3.10
N ARG A 126 -11.93 -18.87 -3.13
CA ARG A 126 -12.75 -19.59 -4.10
C ARG A 126 -13.82 -20.40 -3.39
N LYS A 127 -14.95 -20.61 -4.05
CA LYS A 127 -16.03 -21.47 -3.50
C LYS A 127 -15.50 -22.90 -3.26
N PRO A 128 -15.90 -23.56 -2.16
CA PRO A 128 -17.01 -23.21 -1.26
C PRO A 128 -16.70 -22.12 -0.20
N ALA A 129 -15.44 -21.72 -0.01
CA ALA A 129 -15.10 -20.62 0.89
C ALA A 129 -15.80 -19.31 0.49
N ARG A 130 -16.30 -18.57 1.49
CA ARG A 130 -17.11 -17.36 1.29
C ARG A 130 -16.36 -16.07 1.62
N LEU A 131 -15.42 -16.14 2.55
CA LEU A 131 -14.77 -14.98 3.14
C LEU A 131 -13.46 -15.42 3.80
N ALA A 132 -12.42 -14.62 3.64
CA ALA A 132 -11.19 -14.67 4.41
C ALA A 132 -10.91 -13.30 5.03
N PHE A 133 -10.30 -13.31 6.21
CA PHE A 133 -9.79 -12.13 6.89
C PHE A 133 -8.27 -12.16 6.93
N ILE A 134 -7.67 -11.01 6.64
CA ILE A 134 -6.24 -10.77 6.81
C ILE A 134 -6.11 -9.66 7.85
N ASN A 135 -5.71 -10.02 9.06
CA ASN A 135 -5.47 -9.08 10.15
C ASN A 135 -4.04 -8.59 10.07
N THR A 136 -3.90 -7.27 10.16
CA THR A 136 -2.62 -6.59 10.32
C THR A 136 -2.72 -5.69 11.55
N PRO A 137 -1.61 -5.19 12.10
CA PRO A 137 -1.66 -4.23 13.20
C PRO A 137 -2.54 -3.00 12.91
N HIS A 138 -2.61 -2.55 11.64
CA HIS A 138 -3.32 -1.32 11.27
C HIS A 138 -4.71 -1.53 10.66
N ALA A 139 -5.05 -2.73 10.19
CA ALA A 139 -6.33 -2.95 9.54
C ALA A 139 -6.70 -4.43 9.46
N ILE A 140 -7.99 -4.67 9.23
CA ILE A 140 -8.54 -5.96 8.82
C ILE A 140 -8.96 -5.86 7.35
N VAL A 141 -8.43 -6.76 6.52
CA VAL A 141 -8.82 -6.89 5.11
C VAL A 141 -9.77 -8.08 4.99
N ALA A 142 -10.99 -7.82 4.52
CA ALA A 142 -11.99 -8.84 4.21
C ALA A 142 -11.99 -9.14 2.71
N VAL A 143 -11.79 -10.41 2.36
CA VAL A 143 -11.72 -10.91 0.98
C VAL A 143 -12.86 -11.89 0.76
N TYR A 144 -13.86 -11.51 -0.05
CA TYR A 144 -15.01 -12.37 -0.34
C TYR A 144 -14.69 -13.44 -1.38
N ALA A 145 -15.57 -14.42 -1.53
CA ALA A 145 -15.49 -15.42 -2.60
C ALA A 145 -15.32 -14.81 -3.99
N ASP A 146 -14.55 -15.52 -4.81
CA ASP A 146 -14.17 -15.19 -6.17
C ASP A 146 -13.37 -13.89 -6.29
N ALA A 147 -12.55 -13.59 -5.28
CA ALA A 147 -11.68 -12.42 -5.24
C ALA A 147 -10.22 -12.77 -4.93
N GLU A 148 -9.33 -11.94 -5.44
CA GLU A 148 -7.89 -11.97 -5.26
C GLU A 148 -7.38 -10.64 -4.71
N VAL A 149 -6.44 -10.72 -3.78
CA VAL A 149 -5.77 -9.56 -3.20
C VAL A 149 -4.29 -9.83 -3.02
N LEU A 150 -3.47 -8.80 -3.22
CA LEU A 150 -2.10 -8.76 -2.72
C LEU A 150 -2.07 -7.84 -1.51
N VAL A 151 -1.64 -8.35 -0.36
CA VAL A 151 -1.50 -7.57 0.87
C VAL A 151 -0.05 -7.54 1.27
N THR A 152 0.50 -6.34 1.45
CA THR A 152 1.86 -6.12 1.94
C THR A 152 1.77 -5.34 3.23
N PHE A 153 2.48 -5.78 4.27
CA PHE A 153 2.65 -5.01 5.50
C PHE A 153 4.13 -4.96 5.85
N ARG A 154 4.76 -3.80 5.70
CA ARG A 154 6.19 -3.59 5.99
C ARG A 154 6.40 -2.17 6.50
N ASP A 155 7.33 -2.00 7.44
CA ASP A 155 7.75 -0.69 7.95
C ASP A 155 6.59 0.20 8.44
N GLY A 156 5.56 -0.41 9.02
CA GLY A 156 4.35 0.28 9.50
C GLY A 156 3.41 0.77 8.39
N VAL A 157 3.56 0.25 7.17
CA VAL A 157 2.72 0.59 6.02
C VAL A 157 2.02 -0.66 5.49
N LEU A 158 0.70 -0.61 5.49
CA LEU A 158 -0.17 -1.59 4.85
C LEU A 158 -0.45 -1.14 3.41
N LYS A 159 -0.27 -2.05 2.45
CA LYS A 159 -0.71 -1.90 1.07
C LYS A 159 -1.66 -3.02 0.69
N VAL A 160 -2.81 -2.66 0.13
CA VAL A 160 -3.85 -3.60 -0.31
C VAL A 160 -4.13 -3.37 -1.78
N VAL A 161 -3.69 -4.30 -2.63
CA VAL A 161 -3.89 -4.26 -4.07
C VAL A 161 -5.10 -5.12 -4.42
N ASN A 162 -6.18 -4.49 -4.89
CA ASN A 162 -7.37 -5.23 -5.30
C ASN A 162 -7.19 -5.81 -6.71
N LEU A 163 -6.95 -7.12 -6.79
CA LEU A 163 -6.78 -7.87 -8.04
C LEU A 163 -8.11 -8.47 -8.55
N SER A 164 -9.18 -8.40 -7.74
CA SER A 164 -10.50 -8.95 -8.07
C SER A 164 -11.19 -8.16 -9.17
N GLY A 165 -11.61 -8.87 -10.22
CA GLY A 165 -12.45 -8.33 -11.28
C GLY A 165 -13.86 -7.92 -10.85
N ILE A 166 -14.26 -8.26 -9.63
CA ILE A 166 -15.58 -7.95 -9.07
C ILE A 166 -15.43 -6.82 -8.05
N ALA A 167 -16.20 -5.75 -8.24
CA ALA A 167 -16.23 -4.59 -7.36
C ALA A 167 -16.66 -4.97 -5.93
N GLU A 168 -16.12 -4.25 -4.93
CA GLU A 168 -16.50 -4.34 -3.51
C GLU A 168 -16.29 -5.71 -2.83
N ARG A 169 -15.57 -6.64 -3.47
CA ARG A 169 -15.18 -7.93 -2.88
C ARG A 169 -13.94 -7.88 -1.99
N VAL A 170 -13.23 -6.75 -2.00
CA VAL A 170 -12.14 -6.46 -1.07
C VAL A 170 -12.55 -5.24 -0.25
N LYS A 171 -12.74 -5.45 1.04
CA LYS A 171 -13.07 -4.38 2.00
C LYS A 171 -11.95 -4.28 3.03
N VAL A 172 -11.64 -3.07 3.44
CA VAL A 172 -10.58 -2.78 4.41
C VAL A 172 -11.19 -1.98 5.54
N LYS A 173 -11.05 -2.49 6.77
CA LYS A 173 -11.39 -1.77 8.00
C LYS A 173 -10.10 -1.31 8.65
N ILE A 174 -9.80 -0.02 8.53
CA ILE A 174 -8.61 0.58 9.11
C ILE A 174 -8.86 0.85 10.59
N HIS A 175 -7.96 0.38 11.43
CA HIS A 175 -7.90 0.75 12.83
C HIS A 175 -7.44 2.20 12.91
N HIS A 176 -8.19 3.05 13.62
CA HIS A 176 -7.73 4.41 13.84
C HIS A 176 -6.47 4.38 14.71
N ALA A 177 -5.39 5.02 14.25
CA ALA A 177 -4.27 5.34 15.12
C ALA A 177 -4.75 6.34 16.17
N SER A 178 -4.48 6.07 17.45
CA SER A 178 -4.71 7.07 18.50
C SER A 178 -3.66 8.16 18.32
N VAL A 179 -4.07 9.32 17.79
CA VAL A 179 -3.19 10.49 17.76
C VAL A 179 -3.24 11.10 19.14
N THR A 180 -2.24 10.79 19.97
CA THR A 180 -1.99 11.47 21.24
C THR A 180 -0.94 12.54 21.03
N ALA A 181 -1.35 13.80 20.98
CA ALA A 181 -0.43 14.94 21.03
C ALA A 181 -0.22 15.35 22.49
N THR A 182 1.00 15.45 22.99
CA THR A 182 1.25 16.03 24.32
C THR A 182 1.74 17.45 24.17
N ILE A 183 0.95 18.43 24.60
CA ILE A 183 1.29 19.86 24.60
C ILE A 183 1.37 20.30 26.06
N ASN A 184 2.51 20.87 26.47
CA ASN A 184 2.74 21.34 27.84
C ASN A 184 2.43 20.30 28.93
N GLY A 185 2.83 19.04 28.72
CA GLY A 185 2.55 17.93 29.66
C GLY A 185 1.11 17.44 29.68
N THR A 186 0.23 18.02 28.86
CA THR A 186 -1.17 17.59 28.71
C THR A 186 -1.32 16.79 27.43
N SER A 187 -1.73 15.52 27.55
CA SER A 187 -1.99 14.66 26.40
C SER A 187 -3.40 14.90 25.85
N TYR A 188 -3.47 15.43 24.64
CA TYR A 188 -4.64 15.55 23.80
C TYR A 188 -4.72 14.33 22.90
N GLY A 189 -5.59 13.37 23.26
CA GLY A 189 -5.94 12.26 22.39
C GLY A 189 -7.32 12.48 21.79
N GLU A 190 -7.42 12.69 20.48
CA GLU A 190 -8.69 12.43 19.80
C GLU A 190 -8.83 10.92 19.65
N ALA A 191 -9.55 10.29 20.58
CA ALA A 191 -10.04 8.93 20.38
C ALA A 191 -11.14 8.97 19.31
N ARG A 192 -10.76 8.97 18.03
CA ARG A 192 -11.70 8.58 16.97
C ARG A 192 -11.91 7.08 17.07
N THR A 193 -12.95 6.69 17.79
CA THR A 193 -13.21 5.31 18.21
C THR A 193 -13.74 4.42 17.09
N GLU A 194 -14.13 4.99 15.95
CA GLU A 194 -14.72 4.24 14.85
C GLU A 194 -13.71 4.06 13.72
N GLY A 195 -13.26 2.82 13.53
CA GLY A 195 -12.39 2.47 12.40
C GLY A 195 -13.08 2.77 11.06
N ILE A 196 -12.31 3.21 10.08
CA ILE A 196 -12.83 3.59 8.75
C ILE A 196 -12.96 2.33 7.90
N VAL A 197 -14.17 2.08 7.37
CA VAL A 197 -14.41 0.98 6.43
C VAL A 197 -14.44 1.49 5.00
N MET A 198 -13.70 0.81 4.12
CA MET A 198 -13.53 1.21 2.73
C MET A 198 -13.60 -0.01 1.81
N ALA A 199 -14.23 0.16 0.65
CA ALA A 199 -14.06 -0.74 -0.48
C ALA A 199 -13.05 -0.13 -1.46
N VAL A 200 -12.06 -0.94 -1.87
CA VAL A 200 -11.04 -0.54 -2.84
C VAL A 200 -11.53 -0.90 -4.23
N LYS A 201 -11.62 0.07 -5.14
CA LYS A 201 -11.99 -0.20 -6.54
C LYS A 201 -10.93 -1.07 -7.22
N LEU A 202 -11.37 -1.91 -8.15
CA LEU A 202 -10.48 -2.68 -9.03
C LEU A 202 -9.44 -1.76 -9.69
N GLY A 203 -8.21 -2.26 -9.86
CA GLY A 203 -7.12 -1.54 -10.52
C GLY A 203 -6.45 -0.48 -9.63
N HIS A 204 -6.82 -0.43 -8.36
CA HIS A 204 -6.26 0.49 -7.40
C HIS A 204 -5.70 -0.23 -6.17
N GLU A 205 -4.71 0.42 -5.58
CA GLU A 205 -4.12 0.08 -4.30
C GLU A 205 -4.58 1.09 -3.26
N LEU A 206 -4.86 0.59 -2.05
CA LEU A 206 -4.95 1.39 -0.83
C LEU A 206 -3.65 1.22 -0.04
N SER A 207 -2.99 2.33 0.30
CA SER A 207 -1.92 2.38 1.29
C SER A 207 -2.45 3.00 2.59
N ALA A 208 -2.03 2.47 3.73
CA ALA A 208 -2.44 2.93 5.06
C ALA A 208 -1.29 2.81 6.07
N SER A 209 -1.16 3.81 6.95
CA SER A 209 -0.19 3.83 8.04
C SER A 209 -0.75 4.57 9.26
N ASP A 210 -0.09 4.45 10.41
CA ASP A 210 -0.38 5.22 11.62
C ASP A 210 0.27 6.62 11.62
N ARG A 211 1.20 6.87 10.68
CA ARG A 211 1.86 8.14 10.43
C ARG A 211 1.55 8.66 9.03
N PRO A 212 1.78 9.97 8.76
CA PRO A 212 1.75 10.49 7.40
C PRO A 212 2.67 9.67 6.47
N LEU A 213 2.15 9.31 5.31
CA LEU A 213 2.85 8.56 4.27
C LEU A 213 3.83 9.49 3.56
N SER A 214 5.07 9.03 3.46
CA SER A 214 6.13 9.69 2.71
C SER A 214 6.13 9.22 1.25
N ALA A 215 6.85 9.96 0.40
CA ALA A 215 7.10 9.52 -0.98
C ALA A 215 7.77 8.15 -1.06
N ALA A 216 8.62 7.79 -0.08
CA ALA A 216 9.27 6.49 -0.03
C ALA A 216 8.27 5.36 0.25
N ASP A 217 7.28 5.60 1.12
CA ASP A 217 6.24 4.62 1.45
C ASP A 217 5.38 4.28 0.23
N LEU A 218 5.15 5.25 -0.66
CA LEU A 218 4.36 5.08 -1.87
C LEU A 218 5.14 4.47 -3.05
N ARG A 219 6.45 4.28 -2.93
CA ARG A 219 7.26 3.70 -4.00
C ARG A 219 6.90 2.22 -4.25
N PRO A 220 6.93 1.78 -5.51
CA PRO A 220 6.65 0.40 -5.88
C PRO A 220 7.88 -0.50 -5.65
N ALA A 221 8.03 -1.02 -4.42
CA ALA A 221 9.12 -1.91 -4.04
C ALA A 221 8.80 -3.42 -4.19
N ASP A 222 7.61 -3.75 -4.70
CA ASP A 222 7.06 -5.11 -4.68
C ASP A 222 6.83 -5.68 -6.10
N GLY A 223 7.39 -5.05 -7.14
CA GLY A 223 7.17 -5.47 -8.52
C GLY A 223 5.73 -5.28 -9.01
N CYS A 224 4.97 -4.39 -8.37
CA CYS A 224 3.68 -3.92 -8.86
C CYS A 224 3.83 -2.46 -9.32
N PRO A 225 3.94 -2.16 -10.62
CA PRO A 225 4.10 -0.80 -11.08
C PRO A 225 2.90 0.08 -10.71
N ARG A 226 3.17 1.30 -10.24
CA ARG A 226 2.14 2.24 -9.74
C ARG A 226 2.20 3.56 -10.50
N ARG A 227 1.07 4.25 -10.53
CA ARG A 227 1.00 5.64 -10.99
C ARG A 227 -0.07 6.39 -10.23
N ARG A 228 0.00 7.72 -10.31
CA ARG A 228 -1.01 8.66 -9.78
C ARG A 228 -1.38 8.33 -8.34
N ALA A 229 -0.60 8.83 -7.39
CA ALA A 229 -0.96 8.72 -5.98
C ALA A 229 -1.79 9.92 -5.51
N ALA A 230 -2.76 9.68 -4.64
CA ALA A 230 -3.49 10.73 -3.95
C ALA A 230 -3.62 10.39 -2.46
N LEU A 231 -3.18 11.33 -1.62
CA LEU A 231 -3.22 11.24 -0.16
C LEU A 231 -4.56 11.76 0.38
N PHE A 232 -5.01 11.19 1.49
CA PHE A 232 -6.22 11.59 2.21
C PHE A 232 -6.16 11.13 3.68
N GLU A 233 -7.08 11.62 4.52
CA GLU A 233 -7.08 11.37 5.98
C GLU A 233 -5.73 11.70 6.64
N ASN A 234 -5.38 12.99 6.65
CA ASN A 234 -4.12 13.52 7.22
C ASN A 234 -2.86 12.86 6.66
N ASP A 235 -2.89 12.55 5.36
CA ASP A 235 -1.82 11.86 4.63
C ASP A 235 -1.47 10.47 5.16
N CYS A 236 -2.24 9.91 6.10
CA CYS A 236 -2.04 8.55 6.61
C CYS A 236 -2.58 7.48 5.66
N LEU A 237 -3.43 7.87 4.71
CA LEU A 237 -3.99 7.01 3.67
C LEU A 237 -3.62 7.53 2.28
N ALA A 238 -3.37 6.60 1.36
CA ALA A 238 -3.19 6.93 -0.04
C ALA A 238 -3.91 5.93 -0.95
N VAL A 239 -4.28 6.41 -2.14
CA VAL A 239 -4.65 5.54 -3.26
C VAL A 239 -3.69 5.73 -4.40
N SER A 240 -3.41 4.64 -5.12
CA SER A 240 -2.70 4.69 -6.39
C SER A 240 -3.31 3.72 -7.39
N GLU A 241 -3.20 4.04 -8.68
CA GLU A 241 -3.47 3.08 -9.73
C GLU A 241 -2.30 2.11 -9.87
N PHE A 242 -2.56 0.83 -10.10
CA PHE A 242 -1.50 -0.16 -10.33
C PHE A 242 -1.65 -0.86 -11.69
N SER A 243 -0.54 -1.33 -12.23
CA SER A 243 -0.53 -2.13 -13.46
C SER A 243 -0.64 -3.61 -13.10
N LEU A 244 -1.79 -4.22 -13.40
CA LEU A 244 -1.97 -5.66 -13.21
C LEU A 244 -1.10 -6.46 -14.17
N GLU A 245 -0.94 -6.01 -15.41
CA GLU A 245 0.00 -6.60 -16.38
C GLU A 245 1.44 -6.54 -15.84
N GLY A 246 1.86 -5.38 -15.34
CA GLY A 246 3.15 -5.21 -14.71
C GLY A 246 3.32 -6.13 -13.50
N ALA A 247 2.30 -6.25 -12.65
CA ALA A 247 2.32 -7.16 -11.51
C ALA A 247 2.48 -8.62 -11.95
N LEU A 248 1.74 -9.09 -12.95
CA LEU A 248 1.88 -10.46 -13.48
C LEU A 248 3.30 -10.74 -14.02
N ASN A 249 3.96 -9.70 -14.56
CA ASN A 249 5.28 -9.79 -15.18
C ASN A 249 6.45 -9.51 -14.23
N GLN A 250 6.23 -8.92 -13.05
CA GLN A 250 7.29 -8.45 -12.16
C GLN A 250 7.12 -8.90 -10.71
N CYS A 251 5.90 -9.09 -10.21
CA CYS A 251 5.64 -9.56 -8.85
C CYS A 251 6.03 -11.03 -8.71
N GLU A 252 6.98 -11.31 -7.81
CA GLU A 252 7.51 -12.65 -7.60
C GLU A 252 6.42 -13.65 -7.19
N LEU A 253 5.50 -13.28 -6.30
CA LEU A 253 4.38 -14.16 -5.88
C LEU A 253 3.48 -14.57 -7.05
N LEU A 254 3.19 -13.64 -7.95
CA LEU A 254 2.35 -13.93 -9.11
C LEU A 254 3.11 -14.78 -10.16
N LYS A 255 4.44 -14.59 -10.27
CA LYS A 255 5.29 -15.47 -11.08
C LYS A 255 5.38 -16.89 -10.50
N GLN A 256 5.54 -17.01 -9.18
CA GLN A 256 5.55 -18.30 -8.50
C GLN A 256 4.22 -19.04 -8.71
N LEU A 257 3.08 -18.32 -8.65
CA LEU A 257 1.76 -18.86 -8.99
C LEU A 257 1.69 -19.40 -10.42
N ASN A 258 2.37 -18.77 -11.37
CA ASN A 258 2.42 -19.20 -12.78
C ASN A 258 3.28 -20.45 -13.01
N ASN A 259 4.37 -20.61 -12.24
CA ASN A 259 5.46 -21.56 -12.49
C ASN A 259 5.37 -22.88 -11.69
N GLN A 260 4.50 -23.02 -10.68
CA GLN A 260 4.33 -24.28 -9.94
C GLN A 260 3.52 -25.32 -10.74
N PRO A 261 3.74 -26.65 -10.53
CA PRO A 261 2.92 -27.70 -11.15
C PRO A 261 1.46 -27.51 -10.74
N ARG A 262 0.65 -27.01 -11.68
CA ARG A 262 -0.59 -26.32 -11.35
C ARG A 262 -1.72 -27.29 -10.97
N GLY A 263 -2.35 -27.06 -9.82
CA GLY A 263 -3.74 -27.47 -9.62
C GLY A 263 -4.65 -26.74 -10.61
N SER A 264 -5.86 -27.27 -10.83
CA SER A 264 -6.86 -26.63 -11.71
C SER A 264 -7.28 -25.24 -11.21
N ARG A 265 -7.16 -24.99 -9.89
CA ARG A 265 -7.53 -23.73 -9.23
C ARG A 265 -6.56 -22.59 -9.56
N GLU A 266 -5.24 -22.82 -9.48
CA GLU A 266 -4.21 -21.81 -9.79
C GLU A 266 -4.22 -21.41 -11.26
N LYS A 267 -4.44 -22.38 -12.17
CA LYS A 267 -4.64 -22.11 -13.62
C LYS A 267 -5.79 -21.13 -13.84
N LYS A 268 -6.91 -21.36 -13.15
CA LYS A 268 -8.10 -20.51 -13.27
C LYS A 268 -7.82 -19.10 -12.75
N ILE A 269 -7.18 -18.99 -11.58
CA ILE A 269 -6.79 -17.69 -11.00
C ILE A 269 -5.93 -16.89 -11.97
N PHE A 270 -4.85 -17.47 -12.48
CA PHE A 270 -3.97 -16.77 -13.40
C PHE A 270 -4.70 -16.35 -14.69
N GLY A 271 -5.57 -17.22 -15.22
CA GLY A 271 -6.41 -16.91 -16.38
C GLY A 271 -7.38 -15.76 -16.12
N ASP A 272 -7.98 -15.69 -14.94
CA ASP A 272 -8.85 -14.57 -14.53
C ASP A 272 -8.04 -13.27 -14.42
N LEU A 273 -6.88 -13.30 -13.77
CA LEU A 273 -5.99 -12.13 -13.63
C LEU A 273 -5.51 -11.61 -14.99
N ALA A 274 -5.14 -12.50 -15.93
CA ALA A 274 -4.71 -12.12 -17.27
C ALA A 274 -5.82 -11.41 -18.05
N LYS A 275 -7.06 -11.91 -17.98
CA LYS A 275 -8.23 -11.24 -18.58
C LYS A 275 -8.46 -9.87 -17.94
N MET A 276 -8.34 -9.79 -16.63
CA MET A 276 -8.50 -8.53 -15.91
C MET A 276 -7.42 -7.52 -16.27
N ALA A 277 -6.19 -7.96 -16.52
CA ALA A 277 -5.12 -7.08 -17.00
C ALA A 277 -5.50 -6.45 -18.35
N SER A 278 -6.04 -7.24 -19.29
CA SER A 278 -6.52 -6.74 -20.58
C SER A 278 -7.64 -5.71 -20.42
N VAL A 279 -8.61 -5.98 -19.54
CA VAL A 279 -9.71 -5.04 -19.25
C VAL A 279 -9.19 -3.74 -18.67
N LEU A 280 -8.32 -3.81 -17.67
CA LEU A 280 -7.72 -2.63 -17.04
C LEU A 280 -6.90 -1.81 -18.03
N ASN A 281 -6.13 -2.46 -18.90
CA ASN A 281 -5.38 -1.79 -19.96
C ASN A 281 -6.30 -1.07 -20.95
N TYR A 282 -7.44 -1.65 -21.30
CA TYR A 282 -8.43 -1.02 -22.16
C TYR A 282 -9.02 0.26 -21.54
N PHE A 283 -9.37 0.23 -20.25
CA PHE A 283 -9.97 1.37 -19.56
C PHE A 283 -8.97 2.45 -19.12
N ASN A 284 -7.78 2.03 -18.67
CA ASN A 284 -6.82 2.92 -18.01
C ASN A 284 -5.61 3.24 -18.90
N GLY A 285 -5.39 2.50 -19.99
CA GLY A 285 -4.18 2.59 -20.81
C GLY A 285 -2.95 1.99 -20.13
N GLN A 286 -1.90 1.72 -20.92
CA GLN A 286 -0.68 1.03 -20.48
C GLN A 286 0.46 1.95 -20.04
N GLY A 287 0.42 3.24 -20.38
CA GLY A 287 1.51 4.18 -20.14
C GLY A 287 1.55 4.79 -18.74
N GLY A 288 2.73 5.29 -18.34
CA GLY A 288 2.91 6.11 -17.14
C GLY A 288 2.90 5.36 -15.82
N PHE A 289 3.12 4.04 -15.83
CA PHE A 289 3.35 3.26 -14.61
C PHE A 289 4.85 3.21 -14.29
N ASP A 290 5.20 3.56 -13.07
CA ASP A 290 6.55 3.48 -12.57
C ASP A 290 6.76 2.10 -11.94
N GLY A 291 7.68 1.32 -12.50
CA GLY A 291 8.01 -0.04 -12.05
C GLY A 291 9.39 -0.16 -11.39
N GLN A 292 10.13 0.94 -11.23
CA GLN A 292 11.49 0.89 -10.69
C GLN A 292 11.50 0.67 -9.17
N GLY A 293 11.46 -0.60 -8.76
CA GLY A 293 12.30 -1.05 -7.65
C GLY A 293 13.75 -1.04 -8.15
N ARG A 294 14.50 0.04 -7.93
CA ARG A 294 15.95 -0.01 -8.09
C ARG A 294 16.47 -0.92 -6.99
N GLY A 295 16.92 -2.11 -7.38
CA GLY A 295 17.72 -2.95 -6.49
C GLY A 295 18.91 -2.15 -6.00
N ASN A 296 19.11 -2.17 -4.68
CA ASN A 296 20.45 -2.10 -4.13
C ASN A 296 21.02 -3.52 -4.15
#